data_AF-A0A947F9N1-F1
#
_entry.id   AF-A0A947F9N1-F1
#
_cell.length_a   1.000
_cell.length_b   1.000
_cell.length_c   1.000
_cell.angle_alpha   90.00
_cell.angle_beta   90.00
_cell.angle_gamma   90.00
#
_symmetry.space_group_name_H-M   'P 1'
#
loop_
_entity.id
_entity.type
_entity.pdbx_description
1 polymer ?
#
loop_
_entity_poly.entity_id
_entity_poly.type
_entity_poly.pdbx_seq_one_letter_code
_entity_poly.pdbx_strand_id
1 'polypeptide(L)'
;LGKVKTKRSCHLLHCFHLGSTTYAGDRETDIDCWANTGEKQVTILYAGTNGYLDKLPVDTLADYESELYNYIESNEASIFTDLVEEQQFTDAIKEKLDKVLTSFGDTFKATKGLS
;
A
#
# COMPACT_ATOMS: atom_id res chain seq x y z
N LEU A 1 -9.57 0.12 -35.10
CA LEU A 1 -8.09 0.10 -35.10
C LEU A 1 -7.61 0.23 -33.65
N GLY A 2 -7.45 -0.91 -32.97
CA GLY A 2 -7.06 -0.97 -31.56
C GLY A 2 -5.57 -0.68 -31.36
N LYS A 3 -5.25 0.11 -30.34
CA LYS A 3 -3.86 0.41 -29.95
C LYS A 3 -3.45 -0.56 -28.84
N VAL A 4 -2.65 -1.55 -29.21
CA VAL A 4 -1.88 -2.38 -28.27
C VAL A 4 -0.72 -1.52 -27.76
N LYS A 5 -0.68 -1.19 -26.46
CA LYS A 5 0.52 -0.63 -25.82
C LYS A 5 1.42 -1.78 -25.37
N THR A 6 2.63 -1.74 -25.89
CA THR A 6 3.70 -2.72 -25.77
C THR A 6 4.32 -2.71 -24.38
N LYS A 7 4.52 -3.93 -23.85
CA LYS A 7 5.25 -4.29 -22.63
C LYS A 7 6.69 -3.77 -22.72
N ARG A 8 7.13 -2.90 -21.80
CA ARG A 8 8.55 -2.54 -21.69
C ARG A 8 9.27 -3.63 -20.91
N SER A 9 10.12 -4.36 -21.63
CA SER A 9 11.00 -5.40 -21.11
C SER A 9 12.21 -4.75 -20.46
N CYS A 10 12.49 -5.10 -19.21
CA CYS A 10 13.69 -4.69 -18.48
C CYS A 10 14.89 -5.48 -19.03
N HIS A 11 15.92 -4.79 -19.49
CA HIS A 11 17.23 -5.39 -19.75
C HIS A 11 18.30 -4.58 -19.01
N LEU A 12 18.76 -5.18 -17.92
CA LEU A 12 19.99 -4.90 -17.21
C LEU A 12 21.16 -4.87 -18.21
N LEU A 13 21.95 -3.79 -18.27
CA LEU A 13 23.42 -3.92 -18.37
C LEU A 13 24.15 -2.61 -18.08
N HIS A 14 25.15 -2.73 -17.20
CA HIS A 14 26.34 -1.90 -17.01
C HIS A 14 26.16 -0.41 -16.71
N CYS A 15 26.58 -0.01 -15.49
CA CYS A 15 27.52 1.09 -15.28
C CYS A 15 28.14 0.97 -13.87
N PHE A 16 29.27 0.26 -13.78
CA PHE A 16 30.23 0.42 -12.70
C PHE A 16 31.30 1.40 -13.19
N HIS A 17 31.75 2.26 -12.29
CA HIS A 17 32.89 3.20 -12.38
C HIS A 17 32.59 4.70 -12.63
N LEU A 18 33.21 5.48 -11.74
CA LEU A 18 33.43 6.94 -11.73
C LEU A 18 32.39 7.76 -10.96
N GLY A 19 32.73 7.99 -9.69
CA GLY A 19 32.20 9.11 -8.93
C GLY A 19 32.60 10.43 -9.57
N SER A 20 31.60 11.24 -9.91
CA SER A 20 31.74 12.68 -10.07
C SER A 20 30.36 13.30 -9.90
N THR A 21 30.31 14.33 -9.08
CA THR A 21 29.14 15.10 -8.70
C THR A 21 28.56 15.84 -9.89
N THR A 22 27.43 15.37 -10.41
CA THR A 22 26.49 16.22 -11.16
C THR A 22 25.07 15.80 -10.80
N TYR A 23 24.50 16.51 -9.82
CA TYR A 23 23.07 16.53 -9.53
C TYR A 23 22.36 17.25 -10.69
N ALA A 24 22.09 16.51 -11.76
CA ALA A 24 21.19 16.89 -12.83
C ALA A 24 20.68 15.60 -13.47
N GLY A 25 19.61 15.04 -12.91
CA GLY A 25 18.95 13.83 -13.40
C GLY A 25 17.73 13.52 -12.55
N ASP A 26 16.55 13.73 -13.14
CA ASP A 26 15.32 12.97 -12.89
C ASP A 26 14.57 13.17 -11.56
N ARG A 27 13.92 14.34 -11.42
CA ARG A 27 12.79 14.54 -10.49
C ARG A 27 11.47 13.91 -10.97
N GLU A 28 11.52 12.97 -11.91
CA GLU A 28 10.33 12.40 -12.56
C GLU A 28 10.13 10.90 -12.28
N THR A 29 11.13 10.20 -11.72
CA THR A 29 10.97 8.77 -11.33
C THR A 29 10.89 8.55 -9.82
N ASP A 30 11.16 9.56 -8.99
CA ASP A 30 10.96 9.49 -7.54
C ASP A 30 9.53 9.86 -7.11
N ILE A 31 8.71 10.39 -8.03
CA ILE A 31 7.30 10.69 -7.78
C ILE A 31 6.45 9.40 -7.76
N ASP A 32 6.84 8.36 -8.49
CA ASP A 32 6.09 7.09 -8.55
C ASP A 32 6.23 6.25 -7.26
N CYS A 33 7.21 6.54 -6.39
CA CYS A 33 7.33 5.92 -5.07
C CYS A 33 6.56 6.65 -3.97
N TRP A 34 6.23 7.93 -4.16
CA TRP A 34 5.43 8.70 -3.19
C TRP A 34 3.94 8.79 -3.60
N ALA A 35 3.60 8.60 -4.87
CA ALA A 35 2.23 8.78 -5.38
C ALA A 35 1.21 7.73 -4.90
N ASN A 36 1.62 6.51 -4.54
CA ASN A 36 0.71 5.44 -4.04
C ASN A 36 0.68 5.35 -2.50
N THR A 37 1.10 6.42 -1.81
CA THR A 37 1.22 6.42 -0.35
C THR A 37 0.01 7.01 0.36
N GLY A 38 -0.78 7.88 -0.28
CA GLY A 38 -1.84 8.63 0.39
C GLY A 38 -2.95 7.74 0.92
N GLU A 39 -3.57 6.95 0.05
CA GLU A 39 -4.66 6.03 0.37
C GLU A 39 -4.22 4.89 1.31
N LYS A 40 -2.97 4.42 1.17
CA LYS A 40 -2.37 3.43 2.07
C LYS A 40 -2.18 4.01 3.47
N GLN A 41 -1.61 5.22 3.57
CA GLN A 41 -1.47 5.94 4.83
C GLN A 41 -2.83 6.24 5.48
N VAL A 42 -3.81 6.67 4.70
CA VAL A 42 -5.18 6.92 5.18
C VAL A 42 -5.80 5.63 5.73
N THR A 43 -5.54 4.48 5.09
CA THR A 43 -6.06 3.18 5.53
C THR A 43 -5.43 2.74 6.86
N ILE A 44 -4.11 2.86 7.04
CA ILE A 44 -3.47 2.49 8.31
C ILE A 44 -3.85 3.45 9.44
N LEU A 45 -4.05 4.74 9.15
CA LEU A 45 -4.57 5.71 10.12
C LEU A 45 -5.99 5.33 10.56
N TYR A 46 -6.87 4.96 9.63
CA TYR A 46 -8.20 4.47 9.93
C TYR A 46 -8.15 3.23 10.84
N ALA A 47 -7.28 2.27 10.53
CA ALA A 47 -7.12 1.06 11.34
C ALA A 47 -6.68 1.39 12.78
N GLY A 48 -5.74 2.34 12.94
CA GLY A 48 -5.30 2.80 14.25
C GLY A 48 -6.38 3.55 15.03
N THR A 49 -7.11 4.48 14.41
CA THR A 49 -8.15 5.25 15.11
C THR A 49 -9.36 4.43 15.54
N ASN A 50 -9.63 3.33 14.84
CA ASN A 50 -10.74 2.42 15.17
C ASN A 50 -10.30 1.22 16.04
N GLY A 51 -9.05 1.19 16.51
CA GLY A 51 -8.57 0.22 17.50
C GLY A 51 -8.26 -1.18 16.94
N TYR A 52 -8.10 -1.33 15.62
CA TYR A 52 -7.72 -2.61 15.01
C TYR A 52 -6.30 -3.06 15.40
N LEU A 53 -5.44 -2.10 15.75
CA LEU A 53 -4.05 -2.31 16.13
C LEU A 53 -3.85 -2.48 17.65
N ASP A 54 -4.84 -2.14 18.49
CA ASP A 54 -4.67 -2.01 19.95
C ASP A 54 -4.25 -3.30 20.66
N LYS A 55 -4.61 -4.45 20.10
CA LYS A 55 -4.33 -5.77 20.67
C LYS A 55 -3.06 -6.41 20.11
N LEU A 56 -2.38 -5.75 19.19
CA LEU A 56 -1.19 -6.28 18.52
C LEU A 56 0.08 -5.87 19.28
N PRO A 57 1.06 -6.77 19.44
CA PRO A 57 2.37 -6.41 19.95
C PRO A 57 3.07 -5.39 19.03
N VAL A 58 3.80 -4.44 19.63
CA VAL A 58 4.43 -3.32 18.91
C VAL A 58 5.43 -3.80 17.85
N ASP A 59 6.14 -4.89 18.14
CA ASP A 59 7.10 -5.56 17.25
C ASP A 59 6.44 -6.16 15.99
N THR A 60 5.12 -6.36 15.99
CA THR A 60 4.37 -6.90 14.85
C THR A 60 3.74 -5.83 13.95
N LEU A 61 3.79 -4.56 14.34
CA LEU A 61 3.07 -3.49 13.63
C LEU A 61 3.64 -3.21 12.23
N ALA A 62 4.97 -3.30 12.07
CA ALA A 62 5.61 -3.10 10.76
C ALA A 62 5.18 -4.20 9.76
N ASP A 63 5.11 -5.45 10.23
CA ASP A 63 4.61 -6.57 9.42
C ASP A 63 3.13 -6.39 9.10
N TYR A 64 2.32 -6.00 10.09
CA TYR A 64 0.89 -5.74 9.89
C TYR A 64 0.66 -4.71 8.79
N GLU A 65 1.38 -3.59 8.82
CA GLU A 65 1.26 -2.54 7.81
C GLU A 65 1.57 -3.07 6.40
N SER A 66 2.71 -3.74 6.23
CA SER A 66 3.11 -4.26 4.91
C SER A 66 2.17 -5.35 4.40
N GLU A 67 1.72 -6.25 5.27
CA GLU A 67 0.83 -7.36 4.91
C GLU A 67 -0.59 -6.85 4.62
N LEU A 68 -1.08 -5.84 5.35
CA LEU A 68 -2.38 -5.22 5.13
C LEU A 68 -2.51 -4.66 3.72
N TYR A 69 -1.49 -3.93 3.26
CA TYR A 69 -1.52 -3.33 1.91
C TYR A 69 -1.62 -4.40 0.83
N ASN A 70 -0.80 -5.45 0.93
CA ASN A 70 -0.87 -6.58 0.01
C ASN A 70 -2.23 -7.29 0.05
N TYR A 71 -2.82 -7.40 1.24
CA TYR A 71 -4.13 -8.02 1.43
C TYR A 71 -5.24 -7.20 0.78
N ILE A 72 -5.27 -5.87 0.98
CA ILE A 72 -6.27 -4.99 0.36
C ILE A 72 -6.14 -5.03 -1.16
N GLU A 73 -4.91 -4.92 -1.71
CA GLU A 73 -4.70 -4.98 -3.16
C GLU A 73 -5.18 -6.30 -3.79
N SER A 74 -5.07 -7.40 -3.04
CA SER A 74 -5.46 -8.72 -3.53
C SER A 74 -6.96 -9.01 -3.39
N ASN A 75 -7.62 -8.46 -2.37
CA ASN A 75 -9.01 -8.82 -2.04
C ASN A 75 -10.01 -7.72 -2.42
N GLU A 76 -9.68 -6.45 -2.19
CA GLU A 76 -10.59 -5.31 -2.34
C GLU A 76 -9.84 -4.03 -2.75
N ALA A 77 -9.14 -4.06 -3.89
CA ALA A 77 -8.40 -2.91 -4.43
C ALA A 77 -9.29 -1.68 -4.69
N SER A 78 -10.62 -1.86 -4.81
CA SER A 78 -11.58 -0.77 -4.99
C SER A 78 -11.56 0.25 -3.85
N ILE A 79 -11.15 -0.14 -2.65
CA ILE A 79 -11.04 0.76 -1.50
C ILE A 79 -10.08 1.93 -1.80
N PHE A 80 -8.96 1.64 -2.46
CA PHE A 80 -7.96 2.65 -2.78
C PHE A 80 -8.44 3.62 -3.85
N THR A 81 -9.15 3.13 -4.87
CA THR A 81 -9.76 4.02 -5.88
C THR A 81 -10.86 4.88 -5.26
N ASP A 82 -11.72 4.29 -4.44
CA ASP A 82 -12.84 5.00 -3.81
C ASP A 82 -12.33 6.10 -2.86
N LEU A 83 -11.26 5.83 -2.09
CA LEU A 83 -10.66 6.83 -1.19
C LEU A 83 -10.06 8.03 -1.94
N VAL A 84 -9.45 7.79 -3.10
CA VAL A 84 -8.87 8.85 -3.93
C VAL A 84 -9.97 9.72 -4.58
N GLU A 85 -11.04 9.09 -5.06
CA GLU A 85 -12.15 9.78 -5.71
C GLU A 85 -13.02 10.56 -4.73
N GLU A 86 -13.40 9.94 -3.61
CA GLU A 86 -14.33 10.52 -2.64
C GLU A 86 -13.62 11.49 -1.67
N GLN A 87 -12.34 11.25 -1.35
CA GLN A 87 -11.56 12.02 -0.36
C GLN A 87 -12.22 12.07 1.03
N GLN A 88 -13.16 11.17 1.30
CA GLN A 88 -13.92 11.08 2.54
C GLN A 88 -14.24 9.62 2.86
N PHE A 89 -14.42 9.32 4.14
CA PHE A 89 -14.91 8.01 4.59
C PHE A 89 -16.44 7.98 4.52
N THR A 90 -16.98 7.71 3.32
CA THR A 90 -18.42 7.41 3.17
C THR A 90 -18.77 6.12 3.92
N ASP A 91 -20.05 5.92 4.23
CA ASP A 91 -20.48 4.73 4.96
C ASP A 91 -20.19 3.44 4.18
N ALA A 92 -20.26 3.49 2.84
CA ALA A 92 -19.89 2.38 1.97
C ALA A 92 -18.38 2.04 2.05
N ILE A 93 -17.51 3.07 2.07
CA ILE A 93 -16.06 2.87 2.21
C ILE A 93 -15.74 2.30 3.59
N LYS A 94 -16.37 2.80 4.65
CA LYS A 94 -16.20 2.29 6.01
C LYS A 94 -16.61 0.83 6.12
N GLU A 95 -17.76 0.44 5.57
CA GLU A 95 -18.21 -0.95 5.59
C GLU A 95 -17.21 -1.89 4.91
N LYS A 96 -16.67 -1.48 3.74
CA LYS A 96 -15.61 -2.23 3.05
C LYS A 96 -14.34 -2.34 3.89
N LEU A 97 -13.87 -1.22 4.46
CA LEU A 97 -12.67 -1.18 5.31
C LEU A 97 -12.84 -2.06 6.54
N ASP A 98 -13.95 -1.95 7.26
CA ASP A 98 -14.21 -2.70 8.49
C ASP A 98 -14.22 -4.21 8.22
N LYS A 99 -14.86 -4.63 7.11
CA LYS A 99 -14.90 -6.03 6.69
C LYS A 99 -13.50 -6.55 6.36
N VAL A 100 -12.72 -5.79 5.60
CA VAL A 100 -11.37 -6.19 5.18
C VAL A 100 -10.42 -6.21 6.37
N LEU A 101 -10.44 -5.20 7.23
CA LEU A 101 -9.59 -5.10 8.41
C LEU A 101 -9.90 -6.19 9.45
N THR A 102 -11.17 -6.55 9.61
CA THR A 102 -11.57 -7.67 10.49
C THR A 102 -11.04 -9.00 9.94
N SER A 103 -11.31 -9.28 8.65
CA SER A 103 -10.90 -10.53 8.00
C SER A 103 -9.36 -10.68 7.97
N PHE A 104 -8.66 -9.58 7.68
CA PHE A 104 -7.21 -9.53 7.71
C PHE A 104 -6.68 -9.71 9.14
N GLY A 105 -7.24 -9.00 10.13
CA GLY A 105 -6.78 -9.06 11.51
C GLY A 105 -6.85 -10.47 12.11
N ASP A 106 -7.91 -11.22 11.80
CA ASP A 106 -8.04 -12.61 12.22
C ASP A 106 -6.98 -13.51 11.55
N THR A 107 -6.77 -13.32 10.25
CA THR A 107 -5.75 -14.04 9.46
C THR A 107 -4.33 -13.73 9.94
N PHE A 108 -4.05 -12.46 10.24
CA PHE A 108 -2.76 -11.98 10.70
C PHE A 108 -2.43 -12.56 12.08
N LYS A 109 -3.39 -12.51 13.03
CA LYS A 109 -3.20 -13.12 14.36
C LYS A 109 -2.95 -14.62 14.27
N ALA A 110 -3.68 -15.33 13.40
CA ALA A 110 -3.44 -16.75 13.18
C ALA A 110 -2.03 -17.03 12.64
N THR A 111 -1.56 -16.22 11.67
CA THR A 111 -0.23 -16.36 11.06
C THR A 111 0.90 -16.06 12.05
N LYS A 112 0.72 -15.05 12.92
CA LYS A 112 1.72 -14.63 13.92
C LYS A 112 1.61 -15.39 15.26
N GLY A 113 0.60 -16.25 15.43
CA GLY A 113 0.37 -17.00 16.67
C GLY A 113 -0.13 -16.16 17.84
N LEU A 114 -0.90 -15.10 17.55
CA LEU A 114 -1.40 -14.11 18.53
C LEU A 114 -2.83 -14.39 19.03
N SER A 115 -3.27 -15.66 19.00
CA SER A 115 -4.63 -16.10 19.36
C SER A 115 -4.95 -16.00 20.84
#